data_AF-A0A7Y3H5D2-F1
#
_entry.id   AF-A0A7Y3H5D2-F1
#
_cell.length_a   1.000
_cell.length_b   1.000
_cell.length_c   1.000
_cell.angle_alpha   90.00
_cell.angle_beta   90.00
_cell.angle_gamma   90.00
#
_symmetry.space_group_name_H-M   'P 1'
#
loop_
_entity.id
_entity.type
_entity.pdbx_description
1 polymer ?
#
loop_
_entity_poly.entity_id
_entity_poly.type
_entity_poly.pdbx_seq_one_letter_code
_entity_poly.pdbx_strand_id
1 'polypeptide(L)'
;MRVLRLDNLSKSSSFSLAWNGTPLLADQNVGLFIRTWTFSDDDIFFKDADGATDLVFGKNGLSNLASTNSTLFLDRAIVRDVQKGKSEGGLVRGKYRAENISAQITD
;
A
#
# COMPACT_ATOMS: atom_id res chain seq x y z
N MET A 1 -6.19 3.02 10.87
CA MET A 1 -4.79 3.28 10.45
C MET A 1 -4.67 4.77 10.20
N ARG A 2 -3.87 5.51 10.98
CA ARG A 2 -3.61 6.94 10.75
C ARG A 2 -2.22 7.09 10.15
N VAL A 3 -2.13 7.70 8.99
CA VAL A 3 -0.89 7.87 8.22
C VAL A 3 -0.21 9.18 8.64
N LEU A 4 1.11 9.14 8.89
CA LEU A 4 1.93 10.34 8.96
C LEU A 4 2.01 10.94 7.56
N ARG A 5 1.78 12.25 7.47
CA ARG A 5 1.54 13.00 6.22
C ARG A 5 2.64 12.73 5.17
N LEU A 6 2.24 12.17 4.02
CA LEU A 6 3.11 11.87 2.86
C LEU A 6 2.79 12.87 1.73
N ASP A 7 3.08 14.16 1.95
CA ASP A 7 2.75 15.19 0.95
C ASP A 7 3.78 15.25 -0.20
N ASN A 8 5.00 14.73 0.00
CA ASN A 8 6.08 14.78 -1.00
C ASN A 8 6.86 13.45 -1.01
N LEU A 9 7.04 12.91 -2.22
CA LEU A 9 7.79 11.70 -2.50
C LEU A 9 8.87 11.99 -3.52
N SER A 10 10.12 11.87 -3.09
CA SER A 10 11.29 11.98 -3.96
C SER A 10 11.62 10.61 -4.55
N LYS A 11 11.75 10.53 -5.88
CA LYS A 11 12.07 9.28 -6.59
C LYS A 11 13.48 8.77 -6.26
N SER A 12 14.36 9.63 -5.76
CA SER A 12 15.75 9.31 -5.42
C SER A 12 15.94 8.78 -4.00
N SER A 13 14.91 8.84 -3.16
CA SER A 13 14.95 8.47 -1.73
C SER A 13 14.00 7.33 -1.42
N SER A 14 14.39 6.43 -0.51
CA SER A 14 13.45 5.42 0.00
C SER A 14 12.67 5.99 1.17
N PHE A 15 11.41 5.57 1.30
CA PHE A 15 10.51 6.03 2.35
C PHE A 15 9.96 4.82 3.12
N SER A 16 9.66 5.00 4.41
CA SER A 16 8.91 4.02 5.20
C SER A 16 7.65 4.66 5.75
N LEU A 17 6.51 4.06 5.43
CA LEU A 17 5.23 4.35 6.06
C LEU A 17 5.06 3.41 7.25
N ALA A 18 5.37 3.89 8.44
CA ALA A 18 4.95 3.25 9.67
C ALA A 18 3.47 3.56 9.95
N TRP A 19 2.72 2.59 10.50
CA TRP A 19 1.38 2.83 11.01
C TRP A 19 1.30 2.63 12.51
N ASN A 20 0.48 3.46 13.15
CA ASN A 20 0.10 3.26 14.53
C ASN A 20 -1.10 2.28 14.60
N GLY A 21 -0.93 1.17 15.32
CA GLY A 21 -1.95 0.15 15.52
C GLY A 21 -1.38 -1.27 15.56
N THR A 22 -2.26 -2.26 15.42
CA THR A 22 -1.88 -3.67 15.45
C THR A 22 -0.98 -4.03 14.26
N PRO A 23 0.12 -4.77 14.50
CA PRO A 23 0.90 -5.39 13.43
C PRO A 23 0.02 -6.21 12.47
N LEU A 24 0.53 -6.51 11.27
CA LEU A 24 -0.16 -7.47 10.41
C LEU A 24 -0.19 -8.84 11.08
N LEU A 25 -1.32 -9.53 10.94
CA LEU A 25 -1.42 -10.96 11.20
C LEU A 25 -1.13 -11.71 9.88
N ALA A 26 -0.86 -13.01 9.96
CA ALA A 26 -0.55 -13.86 8.80
C ALA A 26 -1.63 -13.85 7.68
N ASP A 27 -2.88 -13.50 7.98
CA ASP A 27 -3.98 -13.41 7.02
C ASP A 27 -4.21 -11.97 6.51
N GLN A 28 -3.24 -11.06 6.69
CA GLN A 28 -3.40 -9.65 6.42
C GLN A 28 -2.34 -9.09 5.49
N ASN A 29 -2.70 -8.01 4.81
CA ASN A 29 -1.77 -7.25 4.01
C ASN A 29 -2.10 -5.76 4.01
N VAL A 30 -1.09 -4.97 3.67
CA VAL A 30 -1.21 -3.54 3.37
C VAL A 30 -0.64 -3.28 1.99
N GLY A 31 -1.36 -2.49 1.20
CA GLY A 31 -0.93 -2.02 -0.11
C GLY A 31 -1.04 -0.51 -0.23
N LEU A 32 0.00 0.15 -0.72
CA LEU A 32 -0.05 1.51 -1.19
C LEU A 32 -0.02 1.49 -2.72
N PHE A 33 -1.10 1.97 -3.34
CA PHE A 33 -1.15 2.23 -4.77
C PHE A 33 -0.95 3.72 -5.02
N ILE A 34 0.02 4.06 -5.86
CA ILE A 34 0.32 5.45 -6.26
C ILE A 34 -0.17 5.62 -7.68
N ARG A 35 -1.19 6.47 -7.85
CA ARG A 35 -1.74 6.82 -9.16
C ARG A 35 -1.23 8.17 -9.61
N THR A 36 -0.57 8.16 -10.75
CA THR A 36 -0.13 9.33 -11.50
C THR A 36 -1.17 9.72 -12.54
N TRP A 37 -1.12 10.97 -13.02
CA TRP A 37 -2.00 11.44 -14.09
C TRP A 37 -1.51 11.07 -15.50
N THR A 38 -0.36 10.40 -15.63
CA THR A 38 0.18 9.92 -16.91
C THR A 38 -0.31 8.52 -17.29
N PHE A 39 -1.16 7.90 -16.46
CA PHE A 39 -1.87 6.62 -16.68
C PHE A 39 -1.00 5.39 -17.00
N SER A 40 0.33 5.53 -17.02
CA SER A 40 1.27 4.46 -17.37
C SER A 40 2.43 4.32 -16.37
N ASP A 41 2.60 5.30 -15.48
CA ASP A 41 3.68 5.38 -14.51
C ASP A 41 3.15 5.23 -13.08
N ASP A 42 2.25 4.26 -12.87
CA ASP A 42 1.69 3.94 -11.55
C ASP A 42 2.52 2.83 -10.89
N ASP A 43 2.54 2.79 -9.56
CA ASP A 43 3.20 1.71 -8.83
C ASP A 43 2.38 1.26 -7.61
N ILE A 44 2.59 0.00 -7.23
CA ILE A 44 2.00 -0.60 -6.05
C ILE A 44 3.08 -1.18 -5.14
N PHE A 45 3.09 -0.73 -3.91
CA PHE A 45 3.93 -1.26 -2.85
C PHE A 45 3.07 -2.10 -1.92
N PHE A 46 3.55 -3.28 -1.55
CA PHE A 46 2.76 -4.26 -0.82
C PHE A 46 3.58 -4.95 0.27
N LYS A 47 2.92 -5.26 1.40
CA LYS A 47 3.49 -6.00 2.52
C LYS A 47 2.44 -6.93 3.12
N ASP A 48 2.81 -8.19 3.32
CA ASP A 48 2.00 -9.25 3.92
C ASP A 48 2.74 -10.05 5.00
N ALA A 49 3.92 -9.60 5.41
CA ALA A 49 4.68 -10.29 6.45
C ALA A 49 3.98 -10.17 7.81
N ASP A 50 3.80 -11.31 8.49
CA ASP A 50 3.29 -11.38 9.86
C ASP A 50 4.17 -10.56 10.82
N GLY A 51 3.54 -9.79 11.69
CA GLY A 51 4.21 -8.87 12.59
C GLY A 51 4.69 -7.55 11.98
N ALA A 52 4.49 -7.30 10.67
CA ALA A 52 4.91 -6.03 10.06
C ALA A 52 4.14 -4.84 10.66
N THR A 53 4.84 -3.73 10.83
CA THR A 53 4.30 -2.43 11.32
C THR A 53 4.57 -1.27 10.36
N ASP A 54 5.24 -1.56 9.25
CA ASP A 54 5.61 -0.58 8.25
C ASP A 54 5.55 -1.14 6.82
N LEU A 55 5.50 -0.21 5.87
CA LEU A 55 5.58 -0.46 4.43
C LEU A 55 6.72 0.38 3.87
N VAL A 56 7.70 -0.26 3.25
CA VAL A 56 8.87 0.40 2.68
C VAL A 56 8.68 0.58 1.18
N PHE A 57 8.84 1.82 0.73
CA PHE A 57 8.82 2.22 -0.67
C PHE A 57 10.26 2.41 -1.13
N GLY A 58 10.81 1.39 -1.79
CA GLY A 58 12.18 1.42 -2.27
C GLY A 58 12.34 2.37 -3.46
N LYS A 59 13.51 3.02 -3.54
CA LYS A 59 13.91 3.90 -4.66
C LYS A 59 13.58 3.32 -6.04
N ASN A 60 13.78 2.01 -6.23
CA ASN A 60 13.56 1.36 -7.52
C ASN A 60 12.09 1.31 -7.96
N GLY A 61 11.13 1.26 -7.02
CA GLY A 61 9.72 1.37 -7.38
C GLY A 61 9.36 2.82 -7.70
N LEU A 62 9.82 3.73 -6.84
CA LEU A 62 9.56 5.17 -7.01
C LEU A 62 10.16 5.72 -8.32
N SER A 63 11.29 5.21 -8.80
CA SER A 63 11.94 5.68 -10.03
C SER A 63 11.06 5.56 -11.29
N ASN A 64 10.09 4.65 -11.29
CA ASN A 64 9.17 4.45 -12.41
C ASN A 64 8.01 5.45 -12.43
N LEU A 65 7.78 6.19 -11.34
CA LEU A 65 6.65 7.13 -11.23
C LEU A 65 6.91 8.42 -12.02
N ALA A 66 5.87 8.99 -12.62
CA ALA A 66 5.95 10.32 -13.22
C ALA A 66 6.09 11.40 -12.13
N SER A 67 6.96 12.39 -12.37
CA SER A 67 7.12 13.56 -11.48
C SER A 67 5.93 14.52 -11.65
N THR A 68 4.86 14.26 -10.92
CA THR A 68 3.59 15.00 -10.98
C THR A 68 2.84 14.93 -9.65
N ASN A 69 1.81 15.76 -9.51
CA ASN A 69 0.78 15.56 -8.50
C ASN A 69 0.20 14.17 -8.69
N SER A 70 -0.01 13.44 -7.60
CA SER A 70 -0.46 12.05 -7.62
C SER A 70 -1.40 11.78 -6.45
N THR A 71 -2.20 10.74 -6.59
CA THR A 71 -3.11 10.29 -5.52
C THR A 71 -2.65 8.95 -4.98
N LEU A 72 -2.47 8.90 -3.68
CA LEU A 72 -2.06 7.72 -2.93
C LEU A 72 -3.28 7.04 -2.32
N PHE A 73 -3.39 5.74 -2.57
CA PHE A 73 -4.46 4.88 -2.06
C PHE A 73 -3.87 3.83 -1.14
N LEU A 74 -4.13 3.95 0.15
CA LEU A 74 -3.66 3.00 1.14
C LEU A 74 -4.77 2.07 1.56
N ASP A 75 -4.52 0.79 1.36
CA ASP A 75 -5.46 -0.28 1.63
C ASP A 75 -4.87 -1.23 2.67
N ARG A 76 -5.70 -1.67 3.62
CA ARG A 76 -5.42 -2.82 4.48
C ARG A 76 -6.47 -3.88 4.22
N ALA A 77 -6.06 -5.11 4.00
CA ALA A 77 -6.96 -6.22 3.77
C ALA A 77 -6.71 -7.39 4.73
N ILE A 78 -7.76 -8.16 4.96
CA ILE A 78 -7.75 -9.47 5.59
C ILE A 78 -8.21 -10.46 4.51
N VAL A 79 -7.46 -11.53 4.31
CA VAL A 79 -7.71 -12.58 3.31
C VAL A 79 -7.72 -13.91 4.03
N ARG A 80 -8.89 -14.53 4.13
CA ARG A 80 -9.07 -15.81 4.82
C ARG A 80 -9.60 -16.86 3.87
N ASP A 81 -9.05 -18.07 3.98
CA ASP A 81 -9.64 -19.23 3.34
C ASP A 81 -10.98 -19.59 3.99
N VAL A 82 -11.93 -20.02 3.17
CA VAL A 82 -13.22 -20.53 3.65
C VAL A 82 -13.00 -21.90 4.27
N GLN A 83 -12.94 -21.98 5.60
CA GLN A 83 -12.67 -23.23 6.33
C GLN A 83 -13.75 -24.31 6.16
N LYS A 84 -14.98 -23.94 5.79
CA LYS A 84 -16.05 -24.88 5.42
C LYS A 84 -16.47 -24.65 3.97
N GLY A 85 -15.51 -24.80 3.06
CA GLY A 85 -15.73 -24.72 1.62
C GLY A 85 -16.18 -26.06 1.03
N LYS A 86 -16.84 -26.01 -0.12
CA LYS A 86 -16.94 -27.18 -1.02
C LYS A 86 -15.57 -27.44 -1.67
N SER A 87 -15.42 -28.53 -2.43
CA SER A 87 -14.17 -28.92 -3.11
C SER A 87 -13.54 -27.83 -3.98
N GLU A 88 -14.34 -26.87 -4.42
CA GLU A 88 -13.94 -25.74 -5.25
C GLU A 88 -13.23 -24.63 -4.46
N GLY A 89 -13.18 -24.72 -3.12
CA GLY A 89 -12.53 -23.75 -2.24
C GLY A 89 -13.27 -22.41 -2.13
N GLY A 90 -12.59 -21.40 -1.59
CA GLY A 90 -13.13 -20.04 -1.50
C GLY A 90 -12.26 -19.12 -0.63
N LEU A 91 -12.31 -17.82 -0.93
CA LEU A 91 -11.60 -16.78 -0.19
C LEU A 91 -12.57 -15.69 0.27
N VAL A 92 -12.51 -15.34 1.54
CA VAL A 92 -13.19 -14.16 2.09
C VAL A 92 -12.17 -13.04 2.19
N ARG A 93 -12.49 -11.89 1.59
CA ARG A 93 -11.64 -10.70 1.64
C ARG A 93 -12.39 -9.54 2.30
N GLY A 94 -11.87 -9.06 3.41
CA GLY A 94 -12.26 -7.78 4.00
C GLY A 94 -11.24 -6.72 3.64
N LYS A 95 -11.67 -5.54 3.20
CA LYS A 95 -10.78 -4.45 2.79
C LYS A 95 -11.21 -3.14 3.44
N TYR A 96 -10.25 -2.44 4.02
CA TYR A 96 -10.38 -1.07 4.50
C TYR A 96 -9.46 -0.16 3.67
N ARG A 97 -10.02 0.94 3.18
CA ARG A 97 -9.26 2.01 2.51
C ARG A 97 -9.18 3.22 3.43
N ALA A 98 -7.96 3.68 3.69
CA ALA A 98 -7.75 4.94 4.40
C ALA A 98 -8.15 6.14 3.53
N GLU A 99 -8.20 7.33 4.12
CA GLU A 99 -8.36 8.56 3.36
C GLU A 99 -7.25 8.69 2.29
N ASN A 100 -7.63 9.09 1.07
CA ASN A 100 -6.68 9.26 -0.01
C ASN A 100 -5.79 10.47 0.27
N ILE A 101 -4.51 10.36 -0.09
CA ILE A 101 -3.54 11.43 0.11
C ILE A 101 -3.17 11.99 -1.26
N SER A 102 -3.23 13.32 -1.40
CA SER A 102 -2.60 14.01 -2.52
C SER A 102 -1.13 14.21 -2.19
N ALA A 103 -0.23 13.72 -3.04
CA ALA A 103 1.21 13.89 -2.88
C ALA A 103 1.83 14.45 -4.16
N GLN A 104 2.91 15.20 -4.00
CA GLN A 104 3.76 15.63 -5.10
C GLN A 104 4.90 14.64 -5.29
N ILE A 105 5.04 14.09 -6.49
CA ILE A 105 6.18 13.25 -6.86
C ILE A 105 7.28 14.13 -7.47
N THR A 106 8.48 14.01 -6.91
CA THR A 106 9.68 14.80 -7.24
C THR A 106 10.88 13.88 -7.44
N ASP A 107 12.08 14.39 -7.73
CA ASP A 107 13.22 13.60 -8.24
C ASP A 107 13.98 12.73 -7.23
#